data_AF-A0A1V4HTT0-F1
#
_entry.id   AF-A0A1V4HTT0-F1
#
_cell.length_a   1.000
_cell.length_b   1.000
_cell.length_c   1.000
_cell.angle_alpha   90.00
_cell.angle_beta   90.00
_cell.angle_gamma   90.00
#
_symmetry.space_group_name_H-M   'P 1'
#
loop_
_entity.id
_entity.type
_entity.pdbx_description
1 polymer ?
#
loop_
_entity_poly.entity_id
_entity_poly.type
_entity_poly.pdbx_seq_one_letter_code
_entity_poly.pdbx_strand_id
1 'polypeptide(L)'
;MRFKLTVSIIALLAIPGVAAAQDQSADGWQAMSYYSFQVPSTTDPLQTLVWPDVIREANAYVTTELKRPLGGKNALVTALASTYRDGDRTIIVSTALSRACESGANDKGAGIEPSTCPLRIVTIENGKVLTIKSDTGCYTDHTDPDLPAKNRNDNSYTRYDPAAGTISFRTTIGGRDVPSCARTYSLK
;
A
#
# COMPACT_ATOMS: atom_id res chain seq x y z
N MET A 1 -60.72 18.52 46.23
CA MET A 1 -60.24 18.98 44.91
C MET A 1 -58.87 19.62 45.03
N ARG A 2 -57.80 18.94 44.59
CA ARG A 2 -56.50 19.56 44.29
C ARG A 2 -55.88 18.80 43.11
N PHE A 3 -55.87 19.44 41.95
CA PHE A 3 -55.22 18.97 40.73
C PHE A 3 -53.71 18.91 40.93
N LYS A 4 -53.08 17.82 40.49
CA LYS A 4 -51.63 17.78 40.26
C LYS A 4 -51.38 17.25 38.85
N LEU A 5 -51.03 18.16 37.95
CA LEU A 5 -50.34 17.83 36.70
C LEU A 5 -48.96 17.29 37.06
N THR A 6 -48.57 16.16 36.48
CA THR A 6 -47.17 15.75 36.44
C THR A 6 -46.83 15.39 35.00
N VAL A 7 -45.86 16.13 34.47
CA VAL A 7 -45.39 16.15 33.09
C VAL A 7 -44.58 14.89 32.79
N SER A 8 -44.88 14.26 31.66
CA SER A 8 -44.13 13.12 31.10
C SER A 8 -42.77 13.57 30.59
N ILE A 9 -41.68 13.01 31.14
CA ILE A 9 -40.33 13.11 30.58
C ILE A 9 -40.07 11.82 29.80
N ILE A 10 -40.13 11.90 28.47
CA ILE A 10 -39.69 10.84 27.56
C ILE A 10 -38.16 10.94 27.46
N ALA A 11 -37.44 10.03 28.11
CA ALA A 11 -36.00 9.90 27.96
C ALA A 11 -35.70 9.22 26.62
N LEU A 12 -35.21 9.98 25.64
CA LEU A 12 -34.61 9.42 24.42
C LEU A 12 -33.30 8.70 24.80
N LEU A 13 -33.34 7.38 24.81
CA LEU A 13 -32.15 6.53 24.88
C LEU A 13 -31.37 6.69 23.56
N ALA A 14 -30.30 7.48 23.60
CA ALA A 14 -29.29 7.49 22.55
C ALA A 14 -28.59 6.12 22.55
N ILE A 15 -28.84 5.32 21.52
CA ILE A 15 -28.15 4.06 21.30
C ILE A 15 -26.72 4.41 20.87
N PRO A 16 -25.67 4.08 21.63
CA PRO A 16 -24.31 4.21 21.13
C PRO A 16 -24.13 3.17 20.03
N GLY A 17 -24.12 3.63 18.79
CA GLY A 17 -23.74 2.82 17.64
C GLY A 17 -22.29 2.39 17.82
N VAL A 18 -22.10 1.12 18.17
CA VAL A 18 -20.79 0.47 18.10
C VAL A 18 -20.45 0.43 16.61
N ALA A 19 -19.57 1.32 16.17
CA ALA A 19 -19.00 1.24 14.84
C ALA A 19 -18.21 -0.07 14.77
N ALA A 20 -18.80 -1.09 14.15
CA ALA A 20 -18.08 -2.31 13.84
C ALA A 20 -16.87 -1.92 12.98
N ALA A 21 -15.66 -2.19 13.47
CA ALA A 21 -14.48 -2.20 12.63
C ALA A 21 -14.77 -3.19 11.50
N GLN A 22 -15.00 -2.68 10.30
CA GLN A 22 -15.23 -3.52 9.12
C GLN A 22 -13.99 -4.39 8.97
N ASP A 23 -14.20 -5.70 9.06
CA ASP A 23 -13.17 -6.69 8.75
C ASP A 23 -12.84 -6.54 7.27
N GLN A 24 -11.80 -5.76 6.97
CA GLN A 24 -11.44 -5.38 5.61
C GLN A 24 -11.08 -6.61 4.75
N SER A 25 -10.77 -7.73 5.40
CA SER A 25 -10.51 -9.01 4.74
C SER A 25 -11.76 -9.64 4.13
N ALA A 26 -12.95 -9.36 4.66
CA ALA A 26 -14.22 -9.96 4.23
C ALA A 26 -14.65 -9.54 2.81
N ASP A 27 -14.22 -8.35 2.35
CA ASP A 27 -14.56 -7.79 1.03
C ASP A 27 -13.52 -8.09 -0.07
N GLY A 28 -12.57 -8.99 0.22
CA GLY A 28 -11.49 -9.40 -0.68
C GLY A 28 -10.32 -8.42 -0.79
N TRP A 29 -10.30 -7.36 0.01
CA TRP A 29 -9.14 -6.47 0.12
C TRP A 29 -8.05 -7.13 0.96
N GLN A 30 -6.83 -7.11 0.45
CA GLN A 30 -5.65 -7.54 1.19
C GLN A 30 -4.69 -6.37 1.36
N ALA A 31 -4.11 -6.26 2.55
CA ALA A 31 -2.98 -5.35 2.77
C ALA A 31 -1.77 -5.86 1.96
N MET A 32 -1.01 -4.93 1.38
CA MET A 32 0.22 -5.26 0.69
C MET A 32 1.32 -5.58 1.70
N SER A 33 2.12 -6.60 1.39
CA SER A 33 3.25 -7.01 2.21
C SER A 33 4.46 -6.12 1.97
N TYR A 34 5.22 -5.83 3.03
CA TYR A 34 6.47 -5.08 2.95
C TYR A 34 7.65 -5.97 2.51
N TYR A 35 8.51 -5.40 1.67
CA TYR A 35 9.76 -6.01 1.20
C TYR A 35 10.90 -5.01 1.28
N SER A 36 12.05 -5.45 1.78
CA SER A 36 13.33 -4.73 1.67
C SER A 36 14.23 -5.43 0.68
N PHE A 37 14.73 -4.70 -0.31
CA PHE A 37 15.64 -5.24 -1.32
C PHE A 37 17.11 -5.08 -0.95
N GLN A 38 17.43 -4.62 0.27
CA GLN A 38 18.82 -4.45 0.72
C GLN A 38 19.64 -5.75 0.65
N VAL A 39 18.99 -6.90 0.87
CA VAL A 39 19.59 -8.21 0.64
C VAL A 39 19.34 -8.59 -0.82
N PRO A 40 20.38 -8.64 -1.68
CA PRO A 40 20.22 -8.99 -3.08
C PRO A 40 19.69 -10.42 -3.22
N SER A 41 18.74 -10.60 -4.13
CA SER A 41 18.21 -11.91 -4.50
C SER A 41 18.24 -12.11 -6.01
N THR A 42 18.64 -13.31 -6.43
CA THR A 42 18.62 -13.75 -7.84
C THR A 42 17.39 -14.59 -8.18
N THR A 43 16.50 -14.82 -7.22
CA THR A 43 15.31 -15.67 -7.38
C THR A 43 14.02 -14.98 -6.98
N ASP A 44 14.09 -13.86 -6.25
CA ASP A 44 12.93 -13.05 -5.89
C ASP A 44 12.37 -12.34 -7.15
N PRO A 45 11.13 -12.63 -7.58
CA PRO A 45 10.53 -11.97 -8.75
C PRO A 45 10.47 -10.45 -8.60
N LEU A 46 10.31 -9.92 -7.38
CA LEU A 46 10.28 -8.48 -7.16
C LEU A 46 11.63 -7.83 -7.53
N GLN A 47 12.75 -8.48 -7.21
CA GLN A 47 14.08 -7.95 -7.52
C GLN A 47 14.53 -8.26 -8.94
N THR A 48 14.13 -9.42 -9.48
CA THR A 48 14.64 -9.92 -10.76
C THR A 48 13.78 -9.53 -11.97
N LEU A 49 12.47 -9.36 -11.78
CA LEU A 49 11.51 -9.10 -12.86
C LEU A 49 10.77 -7.78 -12.67
N VAL A 50 10.33 -7.48 -11.44
CA VAL A 50 9.46 -6.32 -11.20
C VAL A 50 10.25 -5.03 -11.02
N TRP A 51 11.36 -5.01 -10.28
CA TRP A 51 12.12 -3.79 -9.96
C TRP A 51 13.65 -3.86 -10.16
N PRO A 52 14.20 -4.63 -11.14
CA PRO A 52 15.65 -4.71 -11.31
C PRO A 52 16.29 -3.37 -11.70
N ASP A 53 15.56 -2.52 -12.40
CA ASP A 53 15.94 -1.17 -12.78
C ASP A 53 15.95 -0.19 -11.60
N VAL A 54 14.92 -0.18 -10.77
CA VAL A 54 14.88 0.70 -9.57
C VAL A 54 16.02 0.36 -8.61
N ILE A 55 16.31 -0.93 -8.42
CA ILE A 55 17.45 -1.38 -7.61
C ILE A 55 18.77 -0.92 -8.23
N ARG A 56 18.95 -1.11 -9.54
CA ARG A 56 20.16 -0.69 -10.26
C ARG A 56 20.39 0.81 -10.16
N GLU A 57 19.36 1.62 -10.34
CA GLU A 57 19.43 3.09 -10.24
C GLU A 57 19.77 3.56 -8.83
N ALA A 58 19.17 2.95 -7.81
CA ALA A 58 19.49 3.26 -6.42
C ALA A 58 20.95 2.88 -6.08
N ASN A 59 21.41 1.71 -6.53
CA ASN A 59 22.80 1.27 -6.37
C ASN A 59 23.78 2.22 -7.08
N ALA A 60 23.45 2.63 -8.31
CA ALA A 60 24.25 3.60 -9.06
C ALA A 60 24.35 4.91 -8.28
N TYR A 61 23.23 5.47 -7.81
CA TYR A 61 23.23 6.72 -7.04
C TYR A 61 24.13 6.67 -5.80
N VAL A 62 24.06 5.58 -5.01
CA VAL A 62 24.90 5.44 -3.81
C VAL A 62 26.39 5.36 -4.15
N THR A 63 26.73 4.66 -5.23
CA THR A 63 28.13 4.43 -5.61
C THR A 63 28.73 5.61 -6.37
N THR A 64 27.98 6.27 -7.24
CA THR A 64 28.47 7.38 -8.09
C THR A 64 28.34 8.73 -7.41
N GLU A 65 27.15 9.07 -6.91
CA GLU A 65 26.87 10.40 -6.37
C GLU A 65 27.29 10.52 -4.91
N LEU A 66 26.92 9.53 -4.08
CA LEU A 66 27.27 9.54 -2.66
C LEU A 66 28.70 9.01 -2.42
N LYS A 67 29.31 8.37 -3.43
CA LYS A 67 30.66 7.78 -3.35
C LYS A 67 30.82 6.82 -2.17
N ARG A 68 29.76 6.06 -1.87
CA ARG A 68 29.73 5.11 -0.75
C ARG A 68 29.77 3.67 -1.28
N PRO A 69 30.58 2.79 -0.67
CA PRO A 69 30.54 1.38 -1.00
C PRO A 69 29.24 0.75 -0.52
N LEU A 70 28.69 -0.19 -1.30
CA LEU A 70 27.49 -0.95 -0.95
C LEU A 70 27.77 -2.19 -0.09
N GLY A 71 29.02 -2.66 -0.05
CA GLY A 71 29.43 -3.77 0.83
C GLY A 71 28.68 -5.09 0.57
N GLY A 72 28.36 -5.40 -0.70
CA GLY A 72 27.63 -6.62 -1.08
C GLY A 72 26.11 -6.55 -0.88
N LYS A 73 25.57 -5.39 -0.48
CA LYS A 73 24.13 -5.14 -0.36
C LYS A 73 23.62 -4.31 -1.54
N ASN A 74 22.31 -4.22 -1.70
CA ASN A 74 21.72 -3.13 -2.48
C ASN A 74 21.57 -1.87 -1.61
N ALA A 75 21.44 -0.72 -2.27
CA ALA A 75 20.93 0.50 -1.68
C ALA A 75 19.54 0.25 -1.05
N LEU A 76 19.13 1.12 -0.12
CA LEU A 76 17.81 1.01 0.49
C LEU A 76 16.74 1.28 -0.57
N VAL A 77 16.10 0.20 -1.01
CA VAL A 77 14.87 0.19 -1.80
C VAL A 77 13.92 -0.73 -1.08
N THR A 78 12.73 -0.21 -0.80
CA THR A 78 11.65 -0.97 -0.17
C THR A 78 10.47 -1.01 -1.13
N ALA A 79 9.64 -2.02 -1.00
CA ALA A 79 8.44 -2.18 -1.81
C ALA A 79 7.29 -2.68 -0.97
N LEU A 80 6.08 -2.35 -1.42
CA LEU A 80 4.87 -3.04 -1.01
C LEU A 80 4.45 -3.95 -2.17
N ALA A 81 3.99 -5.17 -1.89
CA ALA A 81 3.46 -6.03 -2.93
C ALA A 81 2.30 -6.92 -2.46
N SER A 82 1.39 -7.20 -3.40
CA SER A 82 0.39 -8.26 -3.30
C SER A 82 0.52 -9.19 -4.50
N THR A 83 0.28 -10.48 -4.26
CA THR A 83 0.42 -11.53 -5.27
C THR A 83 -0.88 -12.30 -5.40
N TYR A 84 -1.34 -12.47 -6.62
CA TYR A 84 -2.56 -13.20 -6.97
C TYR A 84 -2.25 -14.35 -7.92
N ARG A 85 -3.04 -15.42 -7.82
CA ARG A 85 -3.02 -16.54 -8.77
C ARG A 85 -4.27 -16.52 -9.63
N ASP A 86 -4.08 -16.73 -10.92
CA ASP A 86 -5.17 -16.82 -11.90
C ASP A 86 -4.84 -17.91 -12.93
N GLY A 87 -5.25 -19.15 -12.61
CA GLY A 87 -4.77 -20.35 -13.30
C GLY A 87 -3.26 -20.50 -13.19
N ASP A 88 -2.59 -20.61 -14.35
CA ASP A 88 -1.13 -20.70 -14.46
C ASP A 88 -0.43 -19.34 -14.39
N ARG A 89 -1.22 -18.25 -14.32
CA ARG A 89 -0.71 -16.88 -14.22
C ARG A 89 -0.53 -16.48 -12.77
N THR A 90 0.56 -15.76 -12.52
CA THR A 90 0.84 -15.05 -11.27
C THR A 90 0.79 -13.55 -11.56
N ILE A 91 -0.05 -12.81 -10.85
CA ILE A 91 -0.17 -11.37 -10.96
C ILE A 91 0.46 -10.75 -9.72
N ILE A 92 1.47 -9.91 -9.91
CA ILE A 92 2.13 -9.17 -8.84
C ILE A 92 1.77 -7.70 -9.00
N VAL A 93 1.17 -7.11 -7.98
CA VAL A 93 0.95 -5.66 -7.87
C VAL A 93 1.95 -5.15 -6.87
N SER A 94 2.81 -4.21 -7.26
CA SER A 94 3.82 -3.69 -6.37
C SER A 94 4.03 -2.19 -6.56
N THR A 95 4.34 -1.50 -5.47
CA THR A 95 4.87 -0.14 -5.50
C THR A 95 6.22 -0.11 -4.80
N ALA A 96 7.18 0.64 -5.35
CA ALA A 96 8.54 0.72 -4.83
C ALA A 96 8.84 2.14 -4.31
N LEU A 97 9.28 2.24 -3.06
CA LEU A 97 9.82 3.46 -2.51
C LEU A 97 11.20 3.69 -3.14
N SER A 98 11.30 4.78 -3.88
CA SER A 98 12.49 5.18 -4.62
C SER A 98 12.61 6.69 -4.62
N ARG A 99 13.74 7.20 -5.13
CA ARG A 99 13.94 8.66 -5.26
C ARG A 99 12.99 9.34 -6.25
N ALA A 100 12.32 8.57 -7.10
CA ALA A 100 11.32 9.07 -8.04
C ALA A 100 9.94 9.29 -7.39
N CYS A 101 9.78 8.93 -6.11
CA CYS A 101 8.52 9.16 -5.41
C CYS A 101 8.31 10.64 -5.07
N GLU A 102 7.08 11.09 -5.25
CA GLU A 102 6.61 12.37 -4.74
C GLU A 102 6.11 12.16 -3.32
N SER A 103 6.83 12.70 -2.33
CA SER A 103 6.42 12.60 -0.92
C SER A 103 5.62 13.83 -0.51
N GLY A 104 4.73 13.63 0.46
CA GLY A 104 3.95 14.70 1.07
C GLY A 104 4.79 15.70 1.88
N ALA A 105 4.11 16.64 2.53
CA ALA A 105 4.77 17.67 3.33
C ALA A 105 5.65 17.04 4.44
N ASN A 106 6.85 17.60 4.64
CA ASN A 106 7.84 17.13 5.62
C ASN A 106 8.11 18.13 6.75
N ASP A 107 7.19 19.05 7.01
CA ASP A 107 7.30 20.02 8.10
C ASP A 107 6.78 19.46 9.44
N LYS A 108 7.15 20.11 10.54
CA LYS A 108 6.83 19.66 11.90
C LYS A 108 5.32 19.57 12.21
N GLY A 109 4.48 20.26 11.44
CA GLY A 109 3.02 20.25 11.58
C GLY A 109 2.29 19.34 10.59
N ALA A 110 3.00 18.77 9.62
CA ALA A 110 2.42 17.90 8.61
C ALA A 110 1.87 16.61 9.22
N GLY A 111 0.70 16.18 8.75
CA GLY A 111 0.21 14.83 9.01
C GLY A 111 1.02 13.79 8.24
N ILE A 112 0.80 12.52 8.55
CA ILE A 112 1.27 11.43 7.66
C ILE A 112 0.53 11.57 6.34
N GLU A 113 1.27 11.65 5.24
CA GLU A 113 0.77 11.67 3.88
C GLU A 113 1.41 10.50 3.12
N PRO A 114 0.67 9.80 2.25
CA PRO A 114 1.25 8.75 1.45
C PRO A 114 2.19 9.35 0.40
N SER A 115 3.30 8.67 0.12
CA SER A 115 4.13 9.01 -1.03
C SER A 115 3.49 8.47 -2.30
N THR A 116 3.47 9.24 -3.38
CA THR A 116 3.11 8.72 -4.70
C THR A 116 4.36 8.15 -5.35
N CYS A 117 4.38 6.84 -5.55
CA CYS A 117 5.55 6.09 -5.98
C CYS A 117 5.28 5.33 -7.28
N PRO A 118 6.32 4.91 -8.02
CA PRO A 118 6.16 3.97 -9.12
C PRO A 118 5.38 2.73 -8.68
N LEU A 119 4.44 2.31 -9.52
CA LEU A 119 3.64 1.11 -9.35
C LEU A 119 3.76 0.24 -10.61
N ARG A 120 3.89 -1.08 -10.40
CA ARG A 120 3.90 -2.07 -11.46
C ARG A 120 2.88 -3.16 -11.18
N ILE A 121 2.17 -3.55 -12.22
CA ILE A 121 1.31 -4.73 -12.26
C ILE A 121 1.92 -5.67 -13.29
N VAL A 122 2.47 -6.79 -12.81
CA VAL A 122 3.20 -7.75 -13.63
C VAL A 122 2.43 -9.05 -13.68
N THR A 123 2.15 -9.54 -14.89
CA THR A 123 1.61 -10.88 -15.09
C THR A 123 2.72 -11.80 -15.54
N ILE A 124 2.92 -12.89 -14.80
CA ILE A 124 3.94 -13.91 -15.05
C ILE A 124 3.24 -15.22 -15.37
N GLU A 125 3.69 -15.89 -16.42
CA GLU A 125 3.21 -17.22 -16.79
C GLU A 125 4.43 -18.08 -17.16
N ASN A 126 4.50 -19.31 -16.64
CA ASN A 126 5.62 -20.23 -16.88
C ASN A 126 7.00 -19.60 -16.59
N GLY A 127 7.08 -18.78 -15.53
CA GLY A 127 8.31 -18.09 -15.12
C GLY A 127 8.74 -16.93 -16.01
N LYS A 128 7.93 -16.56 -17.02
CA LYS A 128 8.21 -15.45 -17.93
C LYS A 128 7.20 -14.33 -17.70
N VAL A 129 7.68 -13.10 -17.81
CA VAL A 129 6.80 -11.92 -17.79
C VAL A 129 5.99 -11.88 -19.09
N LEU A 130 4.68 -11.94 -18.97
CA LEU A 130 3.73 -11.78 -20.06
C LEU A 130 3.42 -10.30 -20.31
N THR A 131 3.13 -9.56 -19.23
CA THR A 131 2.82 -8.13 -19.29
C THR A 131 3.41 -7.39 -18.08
N ILE A 132 3.80 -6.13 -18.31
CA ILE A 132 4.10 -5.16 -17.26
C ILE A 132 3.28 -3.91 -17.56
N LYS A 133 2.38 -3.55 -16.66
CA LYS A 133 1.75 -2.23 -16.64
C LYS A 133 2.47 -1.38 -15.61
N SER A 134 3.00 -0.23 -16.03
CA SER A 134 3.59 0.78 -15.15
C SER A 134 2.60 1.92 -14.93
N ASP A 135 2.57 2.45 -13.71
CA ASP A 135 1.75 3.57 -13.28
C ASP A 135 2.36 4.20 -12.02
N THR A 136 1.60 5.05 -11.34
CA THR A 136 1.89 5.48 -9.97
C THR A 136 0.85 4.95 -8.99
N GLY A 137 1.27 4.77 -7.73
CA GLY A 137 0.42 4.30 -6.64
C GLY A 137 0.93 4.81 -5.30
N CYS A 138 0.04 4.89 -4.33
CA CYS A 138 0.39 5.38 -3.00
C CYS A 138 1.18 4.34 -2.20
N TYR A 139 2.27 4.78 -1.61
CA TYR A 139 3.13 4.02 -0.72
C TYR A 139 2.96 4.53 0.70
N THR A 140 2.71 3.61 1.63
CA THR A 140 2.66 3.91 3.06
C THR A 140 3.44 2.85 3.80
N ASP A 141 4.56 3.25 4.38
CA ASP A 141 5.39 2.36 5.18
C ASP A 141 4.73 2.14 6.53
N HIS A 142 4.45 0.89 6.90
CA HIS A 142 3.93 0.52 8.21
C HIS A 142 5.03 0.00 9.15
N THR A 143 6.26 -0.16 8.65
CA THR A 143 7.37 -0.72 9.44
C THR A 143 8.13 0.33 10.25
N ASP A 144 7.77 1.61 10.08
CA ASP A 144 8.31 2.70 10.89
C ASP A 144 7.75 2.66 12.33
N PRO A 145 8.58 2.34 13.34
CA PRO A 145 8.12 2.25 14.73
C PRO A 145 7.74 3.60 15.33
N ASP A 146 8.14 4.71 14.71
CA ASP A 146 7.91 6.07 15.21
C ASP A 146 6.54 6.63 14.77
N LEU A 147 5.74 5.85 14.03
CA LEU A 147 4.40 6.25 13.62
C LEU A 147 3.46 6.48 14.83
N PRO A 148 2.69 7.59 14.82
CA PRO A 148 1.64 7.82 15.81
C PRO A 148 0.67 6.64 15.89
N ALA A 149 0.13 6.35 17.08
CA ALA A 149 -0.75 5.21 17.31
C ALA A 149 -1.91 5.09 16.30
N LYS A 150 -2.47 6.23 15.88
CA LYS A 150 -3.58 6.29 14.89
C LYS A 150 -3.16 5.84 13.48
N ASN A 151 -1.87 5.86 13.16
CA ASN A 151 -1.30 5.57 11.84
C ASN A 151 -0.65 4.18 11.75
N ARG A 152 -0.56 3.44 12.86
CA ARG A 152 0.10 2.12 12.91
C ARG A 152 -0.56 1.04 12.05
N ASN A 153 -1.82 1.25 11.67
CA ASN A 153 -2.59 0.34 10.82
C ASN A 153 -2.73 0.86 9.39
N ASP A 154 -2.05 1.95 9.05
CA ASP A 154 -2.09 2.52 7.71
C ASP A 154 -1.46 1.56 6.71
N ASN A 155 -2.12 1.36 5.58
CA ASN A 155 -1.72 0.35 4.60
C ASN A 155 -2.20 0.74 3.21
N SER A 156 -1.47 0.25 2.22
CA SER A 156 -1.97 0.11 0.85
C SER A 156 -2.60 -1.27 0.70
N TYR A 157 -3.77 -1.29 0.08
CA TYR A 157 -4.57 -2.48 -0.12
C TYR A 157 -4.80 -2.71 -1.60
N THR A 158 -4.86 -3.97 -1.98
CA THR A 158 -5.28 -4.36 -3.32
C THR A 158 -6.38 -5.40 -3.25
N ARG A 159 -7.19 -5.45 -4.32
CA ARG A 159 -8.20 -6.49 -4.53
C ARG A 159 -8.18 -6.90 -5.98
N TYR A 160 -8.16 -8.19 -6.24
CA TYR A 160 -8.22 -8.76 -7.57
C TYR A 160 -9.63 -9.29 -7.86
N ASP A 161 -10.19 -8.89 -8.99
CA ASP A 161 -11.42 -9.44 -9.55
C ASP A 161 -11.07 -10.24 -10.82
N PRO A 162 -11.05 -11.59 -10.74
CA PRO A 162 -10.75 -12.43 -11.89
C PRO A 162 -11.84 -12.41 -12.97
N ALA A 163 -13.10 -12.20 -12.59
CA ALA A 163 -14.22 -12.17 -13.55
C ALA A 163 -14.17 -10.89 -14.40
N ALA A 164 -13.88 -9.76 -13.77
CA ALA A 164 -13.69 -8.49 -14.48
C ALA A 164 -12.31 -8.39 -15.14
N GLY A 165 -11.30 -9.10 -14.61
CA GLY A 165 -9.91 -8.96 -15.00
C GLY A 165 -9.32 -7.63 -14.53
N THR A 166 -9.56 -7.26 -13.26
CA THR A 166 -9.14 -5.95 -12.73
C THR A 166 -8.44 -6.05 -11.38
N ILE A 167 -7.54 -5.10 -11.12
CA ILE A 167 -6.95 -4.85 -9.80
C ILE A 167 -7.51 -3.53 -9.29
N SER A 168 -8.14 -3.54 -8.12
CA SER A 168 -8.44 -2.34 -7.35
C SER A 168 -7.30 -2.06 -6.37
N PHE A 169 -6.96 -0.80 -6.19
CA PHE A 169 -5.93 -0.31 -5.28
C PHE A 169 -6.51 0.82 -4.43
N ARG A 170 -6.17 0.84 -3.13
CA ARG A 170 -6.49 1.96 -2.23
C ARG A 170 -5.44 2.06 -1.14
N THR A 171 -5.43 3.17 -0.41
CA THR A 171 -4.57 3.37 0.76
C THR A 171 -5.38 4.01 1.87
N THR A 172 -5.18 3.57 3.11
CA THR A 172 -5.77 4.21 4.29
C THR A 172 -4.72 4.91 5.12
N ILE A 173 -5.02 6.14 5.56
CA ILE A 173 -4.22 6.91 6.50
C ILE A 173 -5.08 7.33 7.69
N GLY A 174 -4.62 7.08 8.92
CA GLY A 174 -5.36 7.40 10.14
C GLY A 174 -6.72 6.71 10.22
N GLY A 175 -6.85 5.51 9.63
CA GLY A 175 -8.10 4.77 9.53
C GLY A 175 -9.11 5.29 8.50
N ARG A 176 -8.68 6.14 7.55
CA ARG A 176 -9.53 6.69 6.47
C ARG A 176 -8.94 6.41 5.10
N ASP A 177 -9.77 6.05 4.14
CA ASP A 177 -9.35 5.95 2.74
C ASP A 177 -8.84 7.32 2.24
N VAL A 178 -7.74 7.31 1.49
CA VAL A 178 -7.21 8.47 0.79
C VAL A 178 -7.73 8.44 -0.65
N PRO A 179 -8.69 9.31 -1.03
CA PRO A 179 -9.39 9.18 -2.32
C PRO A 179 -8.47 9.31 -3.55
N SER A 180 -7.41 10.11 -3.47
CA SER A 180 -6.42 10.25 -4.54
C SER A 180 -5.64 8.96 -4.81
N CYS A 181 -5.55 8.07 -3.82
CA CYS A 181 -4.89 6.77 -3.90
C CYS A 181 -5.81 5.65 -4.42
N ALA A 182 -7.11 5.90 -4.58
CA ALA A 182 -8.04 4.90 -5.08
C ALA A 182 -7.98 4.81 -6.61
N ARG A 183 -7.67 3.61 -7.14
CA ARG A 183 -7.56 3.33 -8.58
C ARG A 183 -8.02 1.92 -8.90
N THR A 184 -8.54 1.74 -10.12
CA THR A 184 -8.81 0.42 -10.69
C THR A 184 -8.05 0.28 -11.99
N TYR A 185 -7.35 -0.83 -12.15
CA TYR A 185 -6.51 -1.14 -13.30
C TYR A 185 -7.11 -2.33 -14.06
N SER A 186 -7.30 -2.18 -15.36
CA SER A 186 -7.60 -3.31 -16.27
C SER A 186 -6.35 -4.15 -16.47
N LEU A 187 -6.51 -5.48 -16.47
CA LEU A 187 -5.49 -6.45 -16.86
C LEU A 187 -5.64 -6.95 -18.31
N LYS A 188 -6.71 -6.53 -18.99
CA LYS A 188 -6.93 -6.77 -20.42
C LYS A 188 -6.18 -5.76 -21.26
#